data_AF-A0A7W0QC45-F1
#
_entry.id   AF-A0A7W0QC45-F1
#
_cell.length_a   1.000
_cell.length_b   1.000
_cell.length_c   1.000
_cell.angle_alpha   90.00
_cell.angle_beta   90.00
_cell.angle_gamma   90.00
#
_symmetry.space_group_name_H-M   'P 1'
#
loop_
_entity.id
_entity.type
_entity.pdbx_description
1 polymer ?
#
loop_
_entity_poly.entity_id
_entity_poly.type
_entity_poly.pdbx_seq_one_letter_code
_entity_poly.pdbx_strand_id
1 'polypeptide(L)'
;MTVSEPPNSDSEFYQLALTKMTRVLGAERARRLIGEVLADLGIELSTADDLALFAAALTKLGGFEGAVGAMLSVSAVMKGASVRVPSAALG
;
A
#
# COMPACT_ATOMS: atom_id res chain seq x y z
N MET A 1 -5.06 0.92 -24.22
CA MET A 1 -4.86 1.73 -23.01
C MET A 1 -3.49 1.42 -22.48
N THR A 2 -2.52 2.30 -22.70
CA THR A 2 -1.19 2.20 -22.09
C THR A 2 -1.33 2.58 -20.62
N VAL A 3 -1.20 1.61 -19.73
CA VAL A 3 -1.07 1.90 -18.29
C VAL A 3 0.31 2.55 -18.15
N SER A 4 0.35 3.87 -17.98
CA SER A 4 1.59 4.57 -17.63
C SER A 4 2.12 3.97 -16.34
N GLU A 5 3.38 3.57 -16.32
CA GLU A 5 4.02 3.10 -15.09
C GLU A 5 3.89 4.18 -14.02
N PRO A 6 3.45 3.83 -12.79
CA PRO A 6 3.34 4.82 -11.73
C PRO A 6 4.71 5.39 -11.39
N PRO A 7 4.79 6.67 -11.01
CA PRO A 7 6.06 7.28 -10.65
C PRO A 7 6.72 6.51 -9.50
N ASN A 8 8.04 6.33 -9.62
CA ASN A 8 8.90 5.63 -8.68
C ASN A 8 8.63 4.11 -8.50
N SER A 9 8.26 3.41 -9.58
CA SER A 9 8.10 1.95 -9.61
C SER A 9 9.35 1.17 -9.15
N ASP A 10 10.53 1.77 -9.15
CA ASP A 10 11.79 1.12 -8.75
C ASP A 10 12.03 1.15 -7.24
N SER A 11 11.19 1.87 -6.47
CA SER A 11 11.26 1.89 -5.01
C SER A 11 11.14 0.48 -4.41
N GLU A 12 11.96 0.20 -3.39
CA GLU A 12 11.84 -1.03 -2.60
C GLU A 12 10.45 -1.19 -1.97
N PHE A 13 9.84 -0.08 -1.51
CA PHE A 13 8.51 -0.10 -0.91
C PHE A 13 7.42 -0.39 -1.96
N TYR A 14 7.57 0.18 -3.16
CA TYR A 14 6.67 -0.12 -4.27
C TYR A 14 6.77 -1.59 -4.69
N GLN A 15 7.97 -2.11 -4.89
CA GLN A 15 8.20 -3.50 -5.27
C GLN A 15 7.70 -4.49 -4.21
N LEU A 16 7.90 -4.16 -2.92
CA LEU A 16 7.37 -4.94 -1.81
C LEU A 16 5.83 -4.98 -1.82
N ALA A 17 5.19 -3.81 -1.98
CA ALA A 17 3.74 -3.70 -2.05
C ALA A 17 3.18 -4.49 -3.24
N LEU A 18 3.73 -4.25 -4.43
CA LEU A 18 3.32 -4.91 -5.67
C LEU A 18 3.48 -6.43 -5.59
N THR A 19 4.59 -6.92 -5.02
CA THR A 19 4.83 -8.37 -4.85
C THR A 19 3.76 -9.01 -3.97
N LYS A 20 3.44 -8.39 -2.82
CA LYS A 20 2.43 -8.93 -1.89
C LYS A 20 1.03 -8.85 -2.46
N MET A 21 0.67 -7.73 -3.11
CA MET A 21 -0.61 -7.58 -3.80
C MET A 21 -0.74 -8.61 -4.92
N THR A 22 0.29 -8.81 -5.73
CA THR A 22 0.28 -9.78 -6.84
C THR A 22 0.03 -11.20 -6.35
N ARG A 23 0.63 -11.59 -5.21
CA ARG A 23 0.44 -12.93 -4.63
C ARG A 23 -0.99 -13.20 -4.17
N VAL A 24 -1.74 -12.18 -3.76
CA VAL A 24 -3.10 -12.34 -3.23
C VAL A 24 -4.18 -12.04 -4.27
N LEU A 25 -3.99 -10.97 -5.04
CA LEU A 25 -5.00 -10.41 -5.95
C LEU A 25 -4.75 -10.80 -7.42
N GLY A 26 -3.55 -11.29 -7.74
CA GLY A 26 -3.09 -11.48 -9.11
C GLY A 26 -2.46 -10.21 -9.71
N ALA A 27 -1.59 -10.40 -10.71
CA ALA A 27 -0.73 -9.33 -11.25
C ALA A 27 -1.52 -8.15 -11.84
N GLU A 28 -2.55 -8.43 -12.65
CA GLU A 28 -3.35 -7.39 -13.30
C GLU A 28 -4.13 -6.54 -12.30
N ARG A 29 -4.82 -7.19 -11.35
CA ARG A 29 -5.59 -6.48 -10.31
C ARG A 29 -4.65 -5.69 -9.39
N ALA A 30 -3.51 -6.24 -9.02
CA ALA A 30 -2.52 -5.56 -8.19
C ALA A 30 -2.00 -4.28 -8.84
N ARG A 31 -1.61 -4.33 -10.11
CA ARG A 31 -1.10 -3.17 -10.86
C ARG A 31 -2.13 -2.06 -11.03
N ARG A 32 -3.39 -2.42 -11.28
CA ARG A 32 -4.47 -1.43 -11.37
C ARG A 32 -4.72 -0.77 -10.02
N LEU A 33 -4.92 -1.59 -8.99
CA LEU A 33 -5.31 -1.10 -7.67
C LEU A 33 -4.21 -0.25 -7.01
N ILE A 34 -2.93 -0.63 -7.15
CA ILE A 34 -1.84 0.18 -6.61
C ILE A 34 -1.79 1.56 -7.27
N GLY A 35 -2.00 1.64 -8.59
CA GLY A 35 -2.07 2.90 -9.32
C GLY A 35 -3.25 3.78 -8.88
N GLU A 36 -4.44 3.19 -8.76
CA GLU A 36 -5.66 3.87 -8.30
C GLU A 36 -5.48 4.44 -6.89
N VAL A 37 -5.04 3.62 -5.93
CA VAL A 37 -4.90 4.04 -4.53
C VAL A 37 -3.78 5.07 -4.35
N LEU A 38 -2.66 4.95 -5.08
CA LEU A 38 -1.60 5.96 -5.00
C LEU A 38 -2.02 7.29 -5.62
N ALA A 39 -2.77 7.25 -6.73
CA ALA A 39 -3.34 8.45 -7.33
C ALA A 39 -4.35 9.13 -6.37
N ASP A 40 -5.22 8.35 -5.72
CA ASP A 40 -6.21 8.85 -4.76
C ASP A 40 -5.56 9.47 -3.51
N LEU A 41 -4.44 8.90 -3.04
CA LEU A 41 -3.68 9.41 -1.91
C LEU A 41 -2.76 10.59 -2.28
N GLY A 42 -2.43 10.76 -3.57
CA GLY A 42 -1.47 11.76 -4.04
C GLY A 42 -0.05 11.53 -3.51
N ILE A 43 0.33 10.28 -3.30
CA ILE A 43 1.65 9.89 -2.76
C ILE A 43 2.40 8.96 -3.71
N GLU A 44 3.72 8.89 -3.51
CA GLU A 44 4.57 7.84 -4.06
C GLU A 44 5.03 6.93 -2.92
N LEU A 45 5.23 5.63 -3.18
CA LEU A 45 5.73 4.71 -2.16
C LEU A 45 7.24 4.84 -2.01
N SER A 46 7.72 5.91 -1.39
CA SER A 46 9.16 6.17 -1.26
C SER A 46 9.69 5.88 0.15
N THR A 47 8.80 5.86 1.15
CA THR A 47 9.16 5.70 2.55
C THR A 47 8.29 4.65 3.26
N ALA A 48 8.70 4.29 4.48
CA ALA A 48 7.92 3.41 5.33
C ALA A 48 6.57 4.04 5.75
N ASP A 49 6.53 5.37 5.91
CA ASP A 49 5.30 6.10 6.23
C ASP A 49 4.32 6.11 5.05
N ASP A 50 4.82 6.27 3.81
CA ASP A 50 4.00 6.15 2.61
C ASP A 50 3.40 4.74 2.50
N LEU A 51 4.21 3.72 2.79
CA LEU A 51 3.73 2.34 2.81
C LEU A 51 2.65 2.12 3.88
N ALA A 52 2.77 2.75 5.05
CA ALA A 52 1.77 2.69 6.11
C ALA A 52 0.45 3.38 5.69
N LEU A 53 0.53 4.55 5.04
CA LEU A 53 -0.64 5.26 4.52
C LEU A 53 -1.36 4.45 3.45
N PHE A 54 -0.60 3.88 2.51
CA PHE A 54 -1.12 3.01 1.47
C PHE A 54 -1.77 1.74 2.05
N ALA A 55 -1.10 1.10 3.01
CA ALA A 55 -1.61 -0.07 3.71
C ALA A 55 -2.94 0.23 4.43
N ALA A 56 -3.05 1.38 5.10
CA ALA A 56 -4.28 1.81 5.76
C ALA A 56 -5.41 2.07 4.76
N ALA A 57 -5.12 2.62 3.58
CA ALA A 57 -6.11 2.79 2.52
C ALA A 57 -6.64 1.45 2.02
N LEU A 58 -5.77 0.47 1.78
CA LEU A 58 -6.17 -0.89 1.40
C LEU A 58 -7.00 -1.58 2.49
N THR A 59 -6.62 -1.43 3.76
CA THR A 59 -7.39 -1.98 4.89
C THR A 59 -8.85 -1.50 4.90
N LYS A 60 -9.11 -0.24 4.55
CA LYS A 60 -10.47 0.32 4.48
C LYS A 60 -11.34 -0.31 3.39
N LEU A 61 -10.75 -0.90 2.34
CA LEU A 61 -11.50 -1.56 1.27
C LEU A 61 -12.09 -2.91 1.72
N GLY A 62 -11.54 -3.52 2.77
CA GLY A 62 -11.98 -4.83 3.26
C GLY A 62 -11.64 -5.99 2.31
N GLY A 63 -12.15 -7.19 2.61
CA GLY A 63 -11.92 -8.38 1.77
C GLY A 63 -10.44 -8.75 1.61
N PHE A 64 -10.06 -9.17 0.40
CA PHE A 64 -8.67 -9.56 0.09
C PHE A 64 -7.72 -8.36 0.08
N GLU A 65 -8.17 -7.20 -0.42
CA GLU A 65 -7.45 -5.94 -0.38
C GLU A 65 -7.11 -5.55 1.05
N GLY A 66 -8.09 -5.66 1.95
CA GLY A 66 -7.91 -5.34 3.35
C GLY A 66 -6.92 -6.27 4.05
N ALA A 67 -6.93 -7.56 3.71
CA ALA A 67 -5.94 -8.52 4.20
C ALA A 67 -4.52 -8.18 3.72
N VAL A 68 -4.36 -7.74 2.46
CA VAL A 68 -3.07 -7.24 1.96
C VAL A 68 -2.65 -5.97 2.68
N GLY A 69 -3.58 -5.02 2.90
CA GLY A 69 -3.33 -3.81 3.69
C GLY A 69 -2.81 -4.12 5.09
N ALA A 70 -3.40 -5.11 5.77
CA ALA A 70 -2.91 -5.56 7.08
C ALA A 70 -1.48 -6.11 7.02
N MET A 71 -1.16 -6.94 6.02
CA MET A 71 0.20 -7.47 5.83
C MET A 71 1.23 -6.38 5.49
N LEU A 72 0.83 -5.37 4.72
CA LEU A 72 1.69 -4.24 4.38
C LEU A 72 1.91 -3.32 5.57
N SER A 73 0.90 -3.14 6.42
CA SER A 73 1.03 -2.38 7.66
C SER A 73 2.13 -2.96 8.55
N VAL A 74 2.16 -4.28 8.74
CA VAL A 74 3.26 -4.96 9.49
C VAL A 74 4.62 -4.68 8.84
N SER A 75 4.69 -4.74 7.50
CA SER A 75 5.93 -4.51 6.77
C SER A 75 6.43 -3.07 6.90
N ALA A 76 5.50 -2.10 6.91
CA ALA A 76 5.80 -0.68 7.13
C ALA A 76 6.38 -0.45 8.53
N VAL A 77 5.76 -1.02 9.57
CA VAL A 77 6.25 -0.92 10.96
C VAL A 77 7.64 -1.53 11.09
N MET A 78 7.86 -2.72 10.53
CA MET A 78 9.18 -3.37 10.55
C MET A 78 10.26 -2.54 9.84
N LYS A 79 9.87 -1.73 8.85
CA LYS A 79 10.74 -0.80 8.12
C LYS A 79 10.85 0.58 8.78
N GLY A 80 10.27 0.78 9.96
CA GLY A 80 10.43 2.00 10.75
C GLY A 80 9.38 3.08 10.50
N ALA A 81 8.20 2.72 9.97
CA ALA A 81 7.09 3.67 9.87
C ALA A 81 6.77 4.26 11.26
N SER A 82 6.66 5.58 11.32
CA SER A 82 6.23 6.32 12.50
C SER A 82 4.73 6.11 12.66
N VAL A 83 4.34 4.99 13.28
CA VAL A 83 2.93 4.68 13.57
C VAL A 83 2.37 5.76 14.49
N ARG A 84 1.83 6.84 13.93
CA ARG A 84 0.86 7.67 14.64
C ARG A 84 -0.42 6.87 14.68
N VAL A 85 -0.59 6.08 15.74
CA VAL A 85 -1.89 5.51 16.09
C VAL A 85 -2.86 6.68 16.19
N PRO A 86 -3.92 6.75 15.37
CA PRO A 86 -4.93 7.79 15.54
C PRO A 86 -5.50 7.64 16.96
N SER A 87 -5.54 8.73 17.71
CA SER A 87 -6.00 8.79 19.12
C SER A 87 -7.45 8.29 19.35
N ALA A 88 -8.17 7.87 18.31
CA ALA A 88 -9.54 7.38 18.36
C ALA A 88 -9.67 5.91 18.82
N ALA A 89 -8.57 5.19 19.05
CA ALA A 89 -8.59 3.78 19.51
C ALA A 89 -8.52 3.61 21.03
N LEU A 90 -8.67 4.69 21.82
CA LEU A 90 -8.67 4.67 23.29
C LEU A 90 -9.98 5.22 23.89
N GLY A 91 -11.09 5.14 23.14
CA GLY A 91 -12.43 5.51 23.59
C GLY A 91 -13.30 4.30 23.84
#